data_AF-A0AAV2HXM9-F1
#
_entry.id   AF-A0AAV2HXM9-F1
#
_cell.length_a   1.000
_cell.length_b   1.000
_cell.length_c   1.000
_cell.angle_alpha   90.00
_cell.angle_beta   90.00
_cell.angle_gamma   90.00
#
_symmetry.space_group_name_H-M   'P 1'
#
loop_
_entity.id
_entity.type
_entity.pdbx_description
1 polymer ?
#
loop_
_entity_poly.entity_id
_entity_poly.type
_entity_poly.pdbx_seq_one_letter_code
_entity_poly.pdbx_strand_id
1 'polypeptide(L)'
;MKILIFQPLILLLLCFCHTSRSYSVDPGWAKKKADIFFCVDTSSSVYVFNFNYKKQLQFVADLVSRMDIGPNYTRVGVGLYSEDLHLHIPLNNTLSKDKLISAITDAPHHGGNGYISRGLSGMMTKGLAPTLRRPDIPHISVLFTDDDARDIQIAMDNANLAKRQGIFLTTIAIGNRVNVARLGDYTSDPKPEFLYHVSDYSYLVSILPKVSKKVSEVEALAIDQGVCGNNKFVDVVFVFDEAALGKKVSNKIKEFLQKITENLSLNSGKVRVGVVSKTRHEEGDITLVQNLKREQLIEKLKADKGEEIGYLIKITIRDSFTTENGARQGSLKRLVVFLDDTLREKREIYGQLAKAKRDKYEIFVFYLGASYDQNFIESLGTNKEHVIFLGSSDELIPRKNEFMTTFCKNI
;
A
#
# COMPACT_ATOMS: atom_id res chain seq x y z
N MET A 1 69.94 22.12 59.69
CA MET A 1 68.66 22.81 59.40
C MET A 1 68.68 23.33 57.97
N LYS A 2 68.07 22.60 57.03
CA LYS A 2 67.56 23.08 55.73
C LYS A 2 66.67 21.96 55.18
N ILE A 3 65.38 22.22 55.22
CA ILE A 3 64.28 21.31 54.86
C ILE A 3 64.17 21.32 53.33
N LEU A 4 64.30 20.14 52.70
CA LEU A 4 63.95 19.93 51.30
C LEU A 4 62.44 19.78 51.18
N ILE A 5 61.80 20.71 50.47
CA ILE A 5 60.37 20.67 50.15
C ILE A 5 60.20 19.87 48.85
N PHE A 6 59.56 18.70 48.94
CA PHE A 6 59.07 17.91 47.82
C PHE A 6 57.69 18.47 47.39
N GLN A 7 57.55 18.92 46.13
CA GLN A 7 56.24 19.15 45.52
C GLN A 7 55.69 17.84 44.96
N PRO A 8 54.42 17.45 45.22
CA PRO A 8 53.82 16.29 44.59
C PRO A 8 53.27 16.67 43.21
N LEU A 9 53.67 15.91 42.20
CA LEU A 9 53.10 15.95 40.85
C LEU A 9 51.74 15.23 40.89
N ILE A 10 50.64 15.98 40.86
CA ILE A 10 49.29 15.42 40.77
C ILE A 10 49.03 15.00 39.32
N LEU A 11 49.00 13.69 39.07
CA LEU A 11 48.61 13.10 37.80
C LEU A 11 47.09 13.15 37.68
N LEU A 12 46.55 14.09 36.90
CA LEU A 12 45.12 14.21 36.62
C LEU A 12 44.72 13.13 35.61
N LEU A 13 44.21 12.00 36.10
CA LEU A 13 43.54 10.99 35.28
C LEU A 13 42.24 11.62 34.74
N LEU A 14 42.26 12.10 33.49
CA LEU A 14 41.05 12.43 32.75
C LEU A 14 40.29 11.13 32.48
N CYS A 15 39.36 10.82 33.38
CA CYS A 15 38.37 9.77 33.17
C CYS A 15 37.46 10.26 32.02
N PHE A 16 37.76 9.84 30.78
CA PHE A 16 36.82 9.97 29.67
C PHE A 16 35.61 9.10 30.00
N CYS A 17 34.60 9.71 30.62
CA CYS A 17 33.28 9.12 30.75
C CYS A 17 32.72 8.98 29.33
N HIS A 18 32.88 7.81 28.71
CA HIS A 18 32.08 7.44 27.56
C HIS A 18 30.63 7.37 28.03
N THR A 19 29.89 8.45 27.84
CA THR A 19 28.43 8.44 27.97
C THR A 19 27.89 7.54 26.87
N SER A 20 27.69 6.26 27.20
CA SER A 20 26.89 5.37 26.37
C SER A 20 25.49 5.97 26.28
N ARG A 21 25.14 6.53 25.13
CA ARG A 21 23.81 7.08 24.88
C ARG A 21 22.83 5.90 24.87
N SER A 22 22.11 5.70 25.98
CA SER A 22 21.11 4.65 26.06
C SER A 22 19.88 5.06 25.24
N TYR A 23 19.78 4.54 24.02
CA TYR A 23 18.56 4.68 23.23
C TYR A 23 17.49 3.75 23.78
N SER A 24 16.51 4.30 24.51
CA SER A 24 15.31 3.56 24.89
C SER A 24 14.55 3.15 23.62
N VAL A 25 14.32 1.85 23.44
CA VAL A 25 13.49 1.33 22.35
C VAL A 25 12.06 1.83 22.54
N ASP A 26 11.48 2.41 21.49
CA ASP A 26 10.09 2.84 21.51
C ASP A 26 9.17 1.60 21.61
N PRO A 27 8.06 1.64 22.38
CA PRO A 27 7.22 0.46 22.63
C PRO A 27 6.73 -0.28 21.38
N GLY A 28 6.42 0.45 20.29
CA GLY A 28 5.98 -0.15 19.02
C GLY A 28 7.07 -0.98 18.31
N TRP A 29 8.33 -0.77 18.67
CA TRP A 29 9.47 -1.48 18.10
C TRP A 29 9.98 -2.63 18.97
N ALA A 30 9.54 -2.72 20.22
CA ALA A 30 9.98 -3.75 21.14
C ALA A 30 9.71 -5.15 20.56
N LYS A 31 10.77 -5.94 20.35
CA LYS A 31 10.73 -7.28 19.74
C LYS A 31 10.13 -7.32 18.31
N LYS A 32 9.99 -6.18 17.65
CA LYS A 32 9.45 -6.12 16.28
C LYS A 32 10.42 -6.81 15.32
N LYS A 33 9.90 -7.74 14.52
CA LYS A 33 10.61 -8.35 13.39
C LYS A 33 10.26 -7.59 12.12
N ALA A 34 11.25 -6.96 11.50
CA ALA A 34 11.10 -6.27 10.21
C ALA A 34 12.44 -6.21 9.49
N ASP A 35 12.41 -6.28 8.16
CA ASP A 35 13.56 -5.90 7.32
C ASP A 35 13.27 -4.55 6.68
N ILE A 36 14.09 -3.55 6.99
CA ILE A 36 13.88 -2.17 6.55
C ILE A 36 15.05 -1.72 5.71
N PHE A 37 14.77 -1.12 4.56
CA PHE A 37 15.77 -0.58 3.66
C PHE A 37 15.50 0.89 3.37
N PHE A 38 16.46 1.75 3.69
CA PHE A 38 16.35 3.19 3.42
C PHE A 38 16.95 3.49 2.05
N CYS A 39 16.15 4.07 1.14
CA CYS A 39 16.61 4.61 -0.14
C CYS A 39 16.77 6.12 0.00
N VAL A 40 18.01 6.54 0.26
CA VAL A 40 18.37 7.91 0.60
C VAL A 40 18.82 8.62 -0.68
N ASP A 41 18.12 9.69 -1.03
CA ASP A 41 18.47 10.53 -2.19
C ASP A 41 19.80 11.25 -1.91
N THR A 42 20.74 11.08 -2.83
CA THR A 42 22.07 11.71 -2.83
C THR A 42 22.32 12.53 -4.09
N SER A 43 21.28 12.87 -4.82
CA SER A 43 21.36 13.71 -6.02
C SER A 43 21.90 15.11 -5.70
N SER A 44 22.35 15.80 -6.74
CA SER A 44 22.93 17.14 -6.59
C SER A 44 21.92 18.16 -6.03
N SER A 45 20.62 18.00 -6.26
CA SER A 45 19.58 18.91 -5.74
C SER A 45 19.52 18.95 -4.21
N VAL A 46 19.80 17.81 -3.56
CA VAL A 46 19.85 17.66 -2.09
C VAL A 46 21.01 18.45 -1.47
N TYR A 47 22.10 18.67 -2.20
CA TYR A 47 23.32 19.30 -1.69
C TYR A 47 23.30 20.83 -1.70
N VAL A 48 22.58 21.45 -2.65
CA VAL A 48 22.91 22.81 -3.13
C VAL A 48 22.58 23.93 -2.12
N PHE A 49 21.86 23.68 -1.02
CA PHE A 49 21.69 24.69 0.04
C PHE A 49 21.62 24.04 1.44
N ASN A 50 22.57 24.33 2.33
CA ASN A 50 22.48 24.15 3.80
C ASN A 50 22.25 22.73 4.38
N PHE A 51 23.31 21.92 4.60
CA PHE A 51 23.29 20.72 5.47
C PHE A 51 22.12 19.72 5.26
N ASN A 52 21.38 19.80 4.15
CA ASN A 52 20.12 19.09 3.94
C ASN A 52 20.32 17.58 3.89
N TYR A 53 21.36 17.14 3.19
CA TYR A 53 21.75 15.74 3.20
C TYR A 53 22.03 15.21 4.61
N LYS A 54 22.71 16.00 5.47
CA LYS A 54 22.97 15.62 6.86
C LYS A 54 21.68 15.56 7.69
N LYS A 55 20.70 16.44 7.46
CA LYS A 55 19.37 16.36 8.11
C LYS A 55 18.62 15.07 7.69
N GLN A 56 18.72 14.66 6.43
CA GLN A 56 18.14 13.41 5.95
C GLN A 56 18.78 12.18 6.62
N LEU A 57 20.11 12.14 6.68
CA LEU A 57 20.83 11.07 7.39
C LEU A 57 20.51 11.08 8.89
N GLN A 58 20.40 12.26 9.51
CA GLN A 58 20.01 12.39 10.91
C GLN A 58 18.61 11.85 11.16
N PHE A 59 17.65 12.14 10.27
CA PHE A 59 16.31 11.57 10.38
C PHE A 59 16.33 10.03 10.33
N VAL A 60 17.10 9.44 9.41
CA VAL A 60 17.26 7.96 9.34
C VAL A 60 17.89 7.42 10.62
N ALA A 61 18.94 8.06 11.12
CA ALA A 61 19.62 7.70 12.36
C ALA A 61 18.67 7.79 13.59
N ASP A 62 17.89 8.87 13.69
CA ASP A 62 16.92 9.06 14.76
C ASP A 62 15.79 8.03 14.71
N LEU A 63 15.34 7.66 13.50
CA LEU A 63 14.36 6.59 13.32
C LEU A 63 14.93 5.22 13.74
N VAL A 64 16.15 4.89 13.33
CA VAL A 64 16.84 3.65 13.71
C VAL A 64 17.07 3.58 15.22
N SER A 65 17.33 4.71 15.87
CA SER A 65 17.58 4.76 17.32
C SER A 65 16.40 4.22 18.15
N ARG A 66 15.17 4.44 17.65
CA ARG A 66 13.90 3.99 18.26
C ARG A 66 13.65 2.49 18.10
N MET A 67 14.32 1.82 17.16
CA MET A 67 14.06 0.42 16.81
C MET A 67 14.76 -0.58 17.74
N ASP A 68 14.18 -1.77 17.89
CA ASP A 68 14.87 -2.93 18.47
C ASP A 68 15.75 -3.60 17.39
N ILE A 69 17.00 -3.13 17.28
CA ILE A 69 17.93 -3.57 16.23
C ILE A 69 18.60 -4.88 16.63
N GLY A 70 18.48 -5.89 15.78
CA GLY A 70 19.18 -7.16 15.94
C GLY A 70 18.78 -8.21 14.91
N PRO A 71 19.58 -9.30 14.76
CA PRO A 71 19.35 -10.32 13.75
C PRO A 71 17.98 -11.03 13.90
N ASN A 72 17.47 -11.12 15.13
CA ASN A 72 16.18 -11.73 15.45
C ASN A 72 15.02 -10.72 15.52
N TYR A 73 15.30 -9.42 15.40
CA TYR A 73 14.32 -8.33 15.52
C TYR A 73 14.36 -7.46 14.26
N THR A 74 14.53 -6.15 14.36
CA THR A 74 14.57 -5.27 13.20
C THR A 74 15.98 -5.27 12.59
N ARG A 75 16.07 -5.51 11.27
CA ARG A 75 17.30 -5.38 10.47
C ARG A 75 17.18 -4.18 9.56
N VAL A 76 18.26 -3.44 9.40
CA VAL A 76 18.29 -2.18 8.63
C VAL A 76 19.41 -2.22 7.61
N GLY A 77 19.09 -1.87 6.37
CA GLY A 77 20.05 -1.54 5.32
C GLY A 77 19.84 -0.12 4.79
N VAL A 78 20.86 0.42 4.13
CA VAL A 78 20.83 1.77 3.54
C VAL A 78 21.44 1.72 2.13
N GLY A 79 20.69 2.24 1.17
CA GLY A 79 21.12 2.49 -0.19
C GLY A 79 21.12 3.99 -0.47
N LEU A 80 22.15 4.46 -1.15
CA LEU A 80 22.31 5.85 -1.57
C LEU A 80 22.03 5.88 -3.07
N TYR A 81 21.02 6.62 -3.51
CA TYR A 81 20.68 6.67 -4.93
C TYR A 81 20.86 8.07 -5.51
N SER A 82 21.27 8.06 -6.77
CA SER A 82 21.23 9.20 -7.67
C SER A 82 21.14 8.65 -9.10
N GLU A 83 22.26 8.54 -9.80
CA GLU A 83 22.36 7.88 -11.11
C GLU A 83 22.05 6.39 -11.01
N ASP A 84 22.46 5.74 -9.92
CA ASP A 84 22.14 4.36 -9.59
C ASP A 84 22.08 4.21 -8.07
N LEU A 85 21.54 3.09 -7.59
CA LEU A 85 21.60 2.75 -6.18
C LEU A 85 22.94 2.11 -5.81
N HIS A 86 23.68 2.79 -4.94
CA HIS A 86 24.88 2.33 -4.26
C HIS A 86 24.51 1.74 -2.90
N LEU A 87 24.88 0.48 -2.66
CA LEU A 87 24.62 -0.17 -1.38
C LEU A 87 25.65 0.32 -0.35
N HIS A 88 25.21 1.11 0.63
CA HIS A 88 26.07 1.66 1.68
C HIS A 88 26.12 0.74 2.91
N ILE A 89 24.95 0.30 3.38
CA ILE A 89 24.82 -0.65 4.49
C ILE A 89 23.99 -1.85 4.00
N PRO A 90 24.60 -3.04 3.86
CA PRO A 90 23.86 -4.26 3.52
C PRO A 90 22.82 -4.62 4.58
N LEU A 91 21.66 -5.14 4.18
CA LEU A 91 20.58 -5.51 5.10
C LEU A 91 21.01 -6.57 6.15
N ASN A 92 21.92 -7.47 5.76
CA ASN A 92 22.42 -8.57 6.60
C ASN A 92 23.69 -8.20 7.40
N ASN A 93 24.00 -6.91 7.53
CA ASN A 93 25.10 -6.45 8.37
C ASN A 93 24.92 -6.89 9.84
N THR A 94 26.03 -6.92 10.59
CA THR A 94 26.08 -7.32 12.01
C THR A 94 26.49 -6.17 12.92
N LEU A 95 26.29 -4.92 12.48
CA LEU A 95 26.65 -3.73 13.26
C LEU A 95 25.81 -3.65 14.53
N SER A 96 26.43 -3.22 15.63
CA SER A 96 25.66 -2.79 16.81
C SER A 96 24.86 -1.54 16.47
N LYS A 97 23.78 -1.27 17.22
CA LYS A 97 22.92 -0.09 17.00
C LYS A 97 23.74 1.20 16.90
N ASP A 98 24.69 1.44 17.80
CA ASP A 98 25.51 2.65 17.79
C ASP A 98 26.43 2.76 16.56
N LYS A 99 27.02 1.63 16.14
CA LYS A 99 27.85 1.58 14.92
C LYS A 99 27.01 1.77 13.66
N LEU A 100 25.80 1.23 13.65
CA LEU A 100 24.85 1.40 12.56
C LEU A 100 24.44 2.87 12.43
N ILE A 101 24.06 3.51 13.54
CA ILE A 101 23.72 4.96 13.59
C ILE A 101 24.91 5.79 13.08
N SER A 102 26.13 5.49 13.52
CA SER A 102 27.33 6.21 13.08
C SER A 102 27.58 6.04 11.58
N ALA A 103 27.48 4.80 11.07
CA ALA A 103 27.65 4.50 9.64
C ALA A 103 26.58 5.20 8.77
N ILE A 104 25.36 5.40 9.29
CA ILE A 104 24.31 6.17 8.63
C ILE A 104 24.70 7.65 8.55
N THR A 105 25.09 8.27 9.67
CA THR A 105 25.43 9.70 9.71
C THR A 105 26.67 10.05 8.88
N ASP A 106 27.56 9.08 8.68
CA ASP A 106 28.81 9.22 7.93
C ASP A 106 28.68 8.87 6.45
N ALA A 107 27.48 8.51 5.98
CA ALA A 107 27.25 8.15 4.58
C ALA A 107 27.72 9.28 3.61
N PRO A 108 28.39 8.92 2.49
CA PRO A 108 28.89 9.89 1.52
C PRO A 108 27.77 10.45 0.64
N HIS A 109 27.93 11.68 0.17
CA HIS A 109 27.07 12.24 -0.88
C HIS A 109 27.69 11.96 -2.26
N HIS A 110 26.91 11.36 -3.17
CA HIS A 110 27.41 10.98 -4.50
C HIS A 110 27.13 12.01 -5.59
N GLY A 111 26.11 12.83 -5.46
CA GLY A 111 25.68 13.75 -6.50
C GLY A 111 25.11 13.04 -7.74
N GLY A 112 24.76 13.82 -8.76
CA GLY A 112 24.11 13.34 -9.99
C GLY A 112 22.61 13.60 -10.00
N ASN A 113 21.89 12.98 -10.93
CA ASN A 113 20.44 13.11 -11.03
C ASN A 113 19.72 12.18 -10.03
N GLY A 114 18.52 12.51 -9.55
CA GLY A 114 17.73 11.65 -8.66
C GLY A 114 16.86 10.63 -9.41
N TYR A 115 17.41 9.56 -9.97
CA TYR A 115 16.61 8.56 -10.70
C TYR A 115 15.87 7.61 -9.74
N ILE A 116 14.66 7.99 -9.32
CA ILE A 116 13.77 7.17 -8.48
C ILE A 116 13.56 5.76 -9.07
N SER A 117 13.42 5.65 -10.40
CA SER A 117 13.26 4.37 -11.11
C SER A 117 14.40 3.40 -10.80
N ARG A 118 15.65 3.88 -10.83
CA ARG A 118 16.86 3.10 -10.56
C ARG A 118 17.07 2.86 -9.06
N GLY A 119 16.69 3.84 -8.22
CA GLY A 119 16.60 3.67 -6.77
C GLY A 119 15.70 2.51 -6.36
N LEU A 120 14.47 2.46 -6.89
CA LEU A 120 13.51 1.38 -6.65
C LEU A 120 13.99 0.01 -7.16
N SER A 121 14.60 -0.02 -8.37
CA SER A 121 15.17 -1.25 -8.92
C SER A 121 16.33 -1.77 -8.07
N GLY A 122 17.26 -0.89 -7.69
CA GLY A 122 18.38 -1.23 -6.81
C GLY A 122 17.93 -1.68 -5.41
N MET A 123 16.85 -1.08 -4.89
CA MET A 123 16.25 -1.49 -3.62
C MET A 123 15.76 -2.93 -3.71
N MET A 124 15.03 -3.30 -4.75
CA MET A 124 14.55 -4.69 -4.92
C MET A 124 15.69 -5.69 -5.16
N THR A 125 16.73 -5.30 -5.90
CA THR A 125 17.77 -6.24 -6.38
C THR A 125 18.98 -6.34 -5.47
N LYS A 126 19.32 -5.27 -4.72
CA LYS A 126 20.50 -5.21 -3.84
C LYS A 126 20.12 -5.08 -2.36
N GLY A 127 19.08 -4.30 -2.04
CA GLY A 127 18.70 -4.00 -0.65
C GLY A 127 17.80 -5.07 -0.03
N LEU A 128 16.67 -5.33 -0.68
CA LEU A 128 15.61 -6.26 -0.29
C LEU A 128 15.50 -7.42 -1.30
N ALA A 129 16.64 -7.91 -1.79
CA ALA A 129 16.66 -9.09 -2.66
C ALA A 129 15.96 -10.29 -1.99
N PRO A 130 15.23 -11.14 -2.74
CA PRO A 130 14.56 -12.31 -2.17
C PRO A 130 15.49 -13.22 -1.35
N THR A 131 16.76 -13.32 -1.72
CA THR A 131 17.78 -14.12 -1.02
C THR A 131 18.27 -13.51 0.30
N LEU A 132 18.04 -12.22 0.54
CA LEU A 132 18.48 -11.50 1.73
C LEU A 132 17.36 -11.35 2.78
N ARG A 133 16.11 -11.28 2.32
CA ARG A 133 14.93 -11.05 3.15
C ARG A 133 14.59 -12.27 4.00
N ARG A 134 14.18 -12.05 5.25
CA ARG A 134 13.62 -13.11 6.09
C ARG A 134 12.20 -13.44 5.64
N PRO A 135 11.80 -14.71 5.57
CA PRO A 135 10.42 -15.08 5.26
C PRO A 135 9.46 -14.63 6.37
N ASP A 136 8.18 -14.48 6.02
CA ASP A 136 7.06 -14.28 6.95
C ASP A 136 7.17 -13.08 7.90
N ILE A 137 7.97 -12.07 7.55
CA ILE A 137 8.08 -10.80 8.28
C ILE A 137 7.87 -9.62 7.32
N PRO A 138 7.47 -8.43 7.82
CA PRO A 138 7.35 -7.25 6.98
C PRO A 138 8.69 -6.84 6.36
N HIS A 139 8.65 -6.54 5.06
CA HIS A 139 9.74 -5.92 4.30
C HIS A 139 9.32 -4.50 3.94
N ILE A 140 10.13 -3.52 4.30
CA ILE A 140 9.76 -2.11 4.18
C ILE A 140 10.88 -1.35 3.50
N SER A 141 10.55 -0.56 2.48
CA SER A 141 11.45 0.44 1.93
C SER A 141 10.97 1.83 2.28
N VAL A 142 11.88 2.69 2.75
CA VAL A 142 11.60 4.11 2.98
C VAL A 142 12.41 4.93 1.98
N LEU A 143 11.71 5.51 1.00
CA LEU A 143 12.28 6.34 -0.06
C LEU A 143 12.27 7.81 0.37
N PHE A 144 13.41 8.48 0.26
CA PHE A 144 13.52 9.94 0.36
C PHE A 144 13.67 10.51 -1.04
N THR A 145 13.04 11.64 -1.33
CA THR A 145 13.22 12.37 -2.61
C THR A 145 12.86 13.84 -2.45
N ASP A 146 13.59 14.72 -3.13
CA ASP A 146 13.28 16.16 -3.23
C ASP A 146 12.81 16.60 -4.63
N ASP A 147 12.67 15.64 -5.53
CA ASP A 147 12.22 15.81 -6.90
C ASP A 147 11.26 14.67 -7.29
N ASP A 148 10.64 14.81 -8.46
CA ASP A 148 9.79 13.79 -9.05
C ASP A 148 10.59 12.85 -9.97
N ALA A 149 10.01 11.69 -10.28
CA ALA A 149 10.66 10.72 -11.17
C ALA A 149 10.76 11.28 -12.60
N ARG A 150 11.96 11.21 -13.17
CA ARG A 150 12.19 11.53 -14.59
C ARG A 150 11.57 10.48 -15.51
N ASP A 151 11.81 9.20 -15.20
CA ASP A 151 11.28 8.05 -15.94
C ASP A 151 10.02 7.51 -15.25
N ILE A 152 8.93 8.28 -15.31
CA ILE A 152 7.70 8.04 -14.53
C ILE A 152 7.19 6.60 -14.68
N GLN A 153 7.04 6.11 -15.91
CA GLN A 153 6.48 4.78 -16.17
C GLN A 153 7.36 3.67 -15.58
N ILE A 154 8.68 3.76 -15.74
CA ILE A 154 9.61 2.76 -15.22
C ILE A 154 9.61 2.78 -13.68
N ALA A 155 9.56 3.96 -13.07
CA ALA A 155 9.42 4.08 -11.62
C ALA A 155 8.11 3.46 -11.12
N MET A 156 6.99 3.67 -11.82
CA MET A 156 5.70 3.05 -11.49
C MET A 156 5.77 1.52 -11.60
N ASP A 157 6.37 1.00 -12.66
CA ASP A 157 6.50 -0.45 -12.89
C ASP A 157 7.35 -1.11 -11.80
N ASN A 158 8.47 -0.48 -11.43
CA ASN A 158 9.34 -0.94 -10.36
C ASN A 158 8.65 -0.87 -8.98
N ALA A 159 7.95 0.22 -8.65
CA ALA A 159 7.20 0.33 -7.42
C ALA A 159 6.09 -0.74 -7.34
N ASN A 160 5.36 -0.95 -8.43
CA ASN A 160 4.33 -1.98 -8.50
C ASN A 160 4.92 -3.38 -8.36
N LEU A 161 6.09 -3.65 -8.94
CA LEU A 161 6.80 -4.91 -8.75
C LEU A 161 7.21 -5.12 -7.29
N ALA A 162 7.79 -4.11 -6.63
CA ALA A 162 8.17 -4.18 -5.23
C ALA A 162 6.96 -4.48 -4.33
N LYS A 163 5.84 -3.77 -4.53
CA LYS A 163 4.58 -4.00 -3.81
C LYS A 163 4.07 -5.44 -4.03
N ARG A 164 4.12 -5.96 -5.25
CA ARG A 164 3.77 -7.37 -5.56
C ARG A 164 4.69 -8.39 -4.87
N GLN A 165 5.95 -8.03 -4.62
CA GLN A 165 6.91 -8.86 -3.89
C GLN A 165 6.77 -8.76 -2.37
N GLY A 166 5.74 -8.06 -1.87
CA GLY A 166 5.47 -7.88 -0.46
C GLY A 166 6.32 -6.83 0.25
N ILE A 167 6.92 -5.91 -0.52
CA ILE A 167 7.66 -4.78 0.02
C ILE A 167 6.70 -3.59 0.19
N PHE A 168 6.57 -3.12 1.43
CA PHE A 168 5.85 -1.88 1.74
C PHE A 168 6.70 -0.68 1.40
N LEU A 169 6.18 0.23 0.58
CA LEU A 169 6.88 1.43 0.15
C LEU A 169 6.34 2.64 0.92
N THR A 170 7.20 3.24 1.74
CA THR A 170 6.98 4.52 2.40
C THR A 170 7.76 5.59 1.66
N THR A 171 7.16 6.74 1.35
CA THR A 171 7.84 7.85 0.67
C THR A 171 7.84 9.08 1.54
N ILE A 172 9.01 9.69 1.68
CA ILE A 172 9.24 10.99 2.33
C ILE A 172 9.63 11.97 1.23
N ALA A 173 8.66 12.77 0.81
CA ALA A 173 8.79 13.83 -0.17
C ALA A 173 9.21 15.14 0.52
N ILE A 174 10.27 15.77 0.04
CA ILE A 174 10.85 16.96 0.67
C ILE A 174 10.86 18.12 -0.31
N GLY A 175 10.50 19.31 0.15
CA GLY A 175 10.51 20.51 -0.68
C GLY A 175 9.23 20.69 -1.50
N ASN A 176 9.20 21.76 -2.29
CA ASN A 176 8.02 22.17 -3.06
C ASN A 176 8.10 21.79 -4.55
N ARG A 177 9.21 21.17 -4.99
CA ARG A 177 9.39 20.71 -6.38
C ARG A 177 8.71 19.38 -6.66
N VAL A 178 8.41 18.62 -5.62
CA VAL A 178 7.78 17.30 -5.72
C VAL A 178 6.31 17.40 -6.13
N ASN A 179 5.89 16.51 -7.02
CA ASN A 179 4.47 16.24 -7.23
C ASN A 179 4.01 15.15 -6.25
N VAL A 180 3.43 15.56 -5.12
CA VAL A 180 3.00 14.62 -4.05
C VAL A 180 2.01 13.59 -4.57
N ALA A 181 1.07 13.98 -5.45
CA ALA A 181 0.12 13.04 -6.03
C ALA A 181 0.83 11.94 -6.83
N ARG A 182 1.83 12.32 -7.65
CA ARG A 182 2.63 11.36 -8.42
C ARG A 182 3.50 10.46 -7.55
N LEU A 183 4.13 11.01 -6.52
CA LEU A 183 4.88 10.20 -5.54
C LEU A 183 3.98 9.20 -4.79
N GLY A 184 2.68 9.49 -4.70
CA GLY A 184 1.66 8.54 -4.25
C GLY A 184 1.64 7.25 -5.06
N ASP A 185 1.89 7.29 -6.37
CA ASP A 185 1.88 6.10 -7.25
C ASP A 185 2.98 5.09 -6.87
N TYR A 186 4.12 5.60 -6.37
CA TYR A 186 5.25 4.80 -5.89
C TYR A 186 5.05 4.28 -4.47
N THR A 187 4.08 4.81 -3.74
CA THR A 187 3.91 4.55 -2.31
C THR A 187 2.86 3.45 -2.06
N SER A 188 3.01 2.69 -0.98
CA SER A 188 1.98 1.74 -0.51
C SER A 188 0.73 2.45 -0.01
N ASP A 189 -0.37 1.72 0.04
CA ASP A 189 -1.66 2.21 0.54
C ASP A 189 -1.90 1.80 1.99
N PRO A 190 -2.73 2.56 2.73
CA PRO A 190 -3.36 3.83 2.31
C PRO A 190 -2.36 5.00 2.30
N LYS A 191 -2.41 5.86 1.26
CA LYS A 191 -1.44 6.96 1.09
C LYS A 191 -1.22 7.84 2.33
N PRO A 192 -2.25 8.25 3.10
CA PRO A 192 -2.04 9.07 4.29
C PRO A 192 -1.17 8.43 5.39
N GLU A 193 -0.95 7.10 5.33
CA GLU A 193 -0.13 6.37 6.29
C GLU A 193 1.32 6.16 5.83
N PHE A 194 1.59 6.27 4.52
CA PHE A 194 2.89 5.90 3.94
C PHE A 194 3.52 7.01 3.07
N LEU A 195 2.76 8.05 2.73
CA LEU A 195 3.25 9.22 2.01
C LEU A 195 3.34 10.41 2.95
N TYR A 196 4.56 10.91 3.15
CA TYR A 196 4.83 12.06 3.97
C TYR A 196 5.41 13.17 3.11
N HIS A 197 4.91 14.39 3.29
CA HIS A 197 5.44 15.58 2.63
C HIS A 197 5.85 16.60 3.68
N VAL A 198 7.04 17.16 3.50
CA VAL A 198 7.55 18.30 4.27
C VAL A 198 8.07 19.36 3.32
N SER A 199 7.85 20.63 3.64
CA SER A 199 8.25 21.75 2.78
C SER A 199 9.76 22.00 2.77
N ASP A 200 10.50 21.50 3.76
CA ASP A 200 11.96 21.63 3.88
C ASP A 200 12.53 20.51 4.77
N TYR A 201 13.83 20.22 4.59
CA TYR A 201 14.56 19.23 5.38
C TYR A 201 14.55 19.52 6.89
N SER A 202 14.43 20.78 7.31
CA SER A 202 14.30 21.17 8.72
C SER A 202 13.01 20.63 9.37
N TYR A 203 11.97 20.36 8.59
CA TYR A 203 10.70 19.82 9.08
C TYR A 203 10.69 18.28 9.15
N LEU A 204 11.75 17.58 8.72
CA LEU A 204 11.82 16.12 8.82
C LEU A 204 11.57 15.62 10.26
N VAL A 205 12.12 16.31 11.25
CA VAL A 205 11.94 15.94 12.67
C VAL A 205 10.45 15.94 13.08
N SER A 206 9.61 16.76 12.45
CA SER A 206 8.18 16.87 12.78
C SER A 206 7.36 15.64 12.37
N ILE A 207 7.81 14.90 11.34
CA ILE A 207 7.13 13.69 10.87
C ILE A 207 7.69 12.42 11.52
N LEU A 208 8.86 12.49 12.17
CA LEU A 208 9.55 11.33 12.75
C LEU A 208 8.66 10.45 13.65
N PRO A 209 7.85 11.00 14.59
CA PRO A 209 6.98 10.16 15.42
C PRO A 209 5.90 9.45 14.61
N LYS A 210 5.34 10.11 13.59
CA LYS A 210 4.29 9.56 12.72
C LYS A 210 4.86 8.43 11.85
N VAL A 211 6.02 8.64 11.24
CA VAL A 211 6.74 7.64 10.45
C VAL A 211 7.12 6.45 11.32
N SER A 212 7.74 6.68 12.49
CA SER A 212 8.12 5.62 13.44
C SER A 212 6.93 4.74 13.80
N LYS A 213 5.80 5.36 14.18
CA LYS A 213 4.57 4.64 14.52
C LYS A 213 4.09 3.78 13.34
N LYS A 214 3.88 4.37 12.17
CA LYS A 214 3.31 3.64 11.01
C LYS A 214 4.22 2.55 10.48
N VAL A 215 5.53 2.78 10.42
CA VAL A 215 6.49 1.75 10.03
C VAL A 215 6.51 0.59 11.04
N SER A 216 6.38 0.86 12.34
CA SER A 216 6.31 -0.20 13.37
C SER A 216 5.03 -1.05 13.29
N GLU A 217 3.92 -0.45 12.84
CA GLU A 217 2.61 -1.10 12.65
C GLU A 217 2.56 -1.96 11.38
N VAL A 218 3.53 -1.85 10.46
CA VAL A 218 3.53 -2.68 9.24
C VAL A 218 3.70 -4.16 9.60
N GLU A 219 2.73 -4.97 9.20
CA GLU A 219 2.78 -6.43 9.33
C GLU A 219 3.16 -7.06 7.99
N ALA A 220 3.73 -8.27 8.04
CA ALA A 220 3.98 -9.06 6.85
C ALA A 220 2.69 -9.15 6.02
N LEU A 221 2.80 -9.08 4.70
CA LEU A 221 1.65 -9.48 3.90
C LEU A 221 1.34 -10.93 4.23
N ALA A 222 0.13 -11.21 4.70
CA ALA A 222 -0.36 -12.57 4.77
C ALA A 222 -0.20 -13.18 3.38
N ILE A 223 0.44 -14.35 3.30
CA ILE A 223 0.61 -15.11 2.06
C ILE A 223 -0.74 -15.09 1.34
N ASP A 224 -0.76 -14.59 0.11
CA ASP A 224 -2.00 -14.49 -0.63
C ASP A 224 -2.46 -15.91 -1.00
N GLN A 225 -3.36 -16.47 -0.20
CA GLN A 225 -3.96 -17.79 -0.44
C GLN A 225 -5.01 -17.77 -1.56
N GLY A 226 -5.24 -16.59 -2.17
CA GLY A 226 -6.16 -16.45 -3.29
C GLY A 226 -5.70 -17.25 -4.50
N VAL A 227 -6.60 -18.07 -5.04
CA VAL A 227 -6.37 -18.90 -6.23
C VAL A 227 -6.82 -18.21 -7.53
N CYS A 228 -7.47 -17.06 -7.42
CA CYS A 228 -8.15 -16.37 -8.51
C CYS A 228 -7.55 -14.99 -8.82
N GLY A 229 -7.22 -14.73 -10.09
CA GLY A 229 -6.54 -13.50 -10.52
C GLY A 229 -5.03 -13.61 -10.43
N ASN A 230 -4.47 -14.77 -10.79
CA ASN A 230 -3.04 -15.03 -10.73
C ASN A 230 -2.29 -14.65 -12.01
N ASN A 231 -2.97 -14.44 -13.13
CA ASN A 231 -2.36 -14.27 -14.44
C ASN A 231 -2.65 -12.90 -15.07
N LYS A 232 -3.70 -12.20 -14.62
CA LYS A 232 -4.07 -10.87 -15.10
C LYS A 232 -4.38 -9.90 -13.96
N PHE A 233 -4.16 -8.62 -14.23
CA PHE A 233 -4.65 -7.55 -13.38
C PHE A 233 -6.15 -7.39 -13.58
N VAL A 234 -6.91 -7.47 -12.50
CA VAL A 234 -8.37 -7.37 -12.52
C VAL A 234 -8.82 -6.34 -11.51
N ASP A 235 -9.59 -5.37 -11.98
CA ASP A 235 -10.28 -4.40 -11.13
C ASP A 235 -11.76 -4.79 -11.13
N VAL A 236 -12.28 -5.16 -9.97
CA VAL A 236 -13.68 -5.54 -9.81
C VAL A 236 -14.39 -4.56 -8.90
N VAL A 237 -15.59 -4.13 -9.28
CA VAL A 237 -16.47 -3.34 -8.41
C VAL A 237 -17.78 -4.08 -8.21
N PHE A 238 -18.18 -4.27 -6.95
CA PHE A 238 -19.47 -4.83 -6.57
C PHE A 238 -20.47 -3.71 -6.30
N VAL A 239 -21.65 -3.79 -6.91
CA VAL A 239 -22.70 -2.77 -6.79
C VAL A 239 -23.98 -3.41 -6.30
N PHE A 240 -24.52 -2.88 -5.21
CA PHE A 240 -25.82 -3.29 -4.68
C PHE A 240 -26.45 -2.15 -3.88
N ASP A 241 -27.77 -2.09 -3.89
CA ASP A 241 -28.54 -1.03 -3.23
C ASP A 241 -29.03 -1.52 -1.87
N GLU A 242 -28.40 -1.01 -0.81
CA GLU A 242 -28.77 -1.41 0.56
C GLU A 242 -30.18 -0.97 0.97
N ALA A 243 -30.69 0.12 0.41
CA ALA A 243 -32.01 0.65 0.76
C ALA A 243 -33.13 -0.18 0.14
N ALA A 244 -33.01 -0.51 -1.15
CA ALA A 244 -34.01 -1.31 -1.85
C ALA A 244 -34.01 -2.76 -1.38
N LEU A 245 -32.83 -3.37 -1.25
CA LEU A 245 -32.68 -4.78 -0.83
C LEU A 245 -33.00 -4.99 0.65
N GLY A 246 -32.88 -3.93 1.45
CA GLY A 246 -33.02 -3.97 2.89
C GLY A 246 -31.85 -4.65 3.59
N LYS A 247 -31.77 -4.46 4.91
CA LYS A 247 -30.63 -4.87 5.74
C LYS A 247 -30.34 -6.37 5.71
N LYS A 248 -31.37 -7.22 5.67
CA LYS A 248 -31.21 -8.69 5.68
C LYS A 248 -30.48 -9.18 4.44
N VAL A 249 -30.95 -8.78 3.26
CA VAL A 249 -30.35 -9.17 1.98
C VAL A 249 -28.97 -8.54 1.81
N SER A 250 -28.83 -7.26 2.15
CA SER A 250 -27.55 -6.55 2.11
C SER A 250 -26.47 -7.22 2.96
N ASN A 251 -26.82 -7.69 4.16
CA ASN A 251 -25.89 -8.44 5.01
C ASN A 251 -25.49 -9.79 4.40
N LYS A 252 -26.41 -10.47 3.70
CA LYS A 252 -26.10 -11.71 2.97
C LYS A 252 -25.16 -11.46 1.79
N ILE A 253 -25.34 -10.35 1.07
CA ILE A 253 -24.40 -9.91 0.02
C ILE A 253 -23.04 -9.63 0.64
N LYS A 254 -22.97 -8.85 1.73
CA LYS A 254 -21.71 -8.57 2.45
C LYS A 254 -21.00 -9.85 2.90
N GLU A 255 -21.73 -10.82 3.47
CA GLU A 255 -21.20 -12.14 3.86
C GLU A 255 -20.68 -12.91 2.63
N PHE A 256 -21.42 -12.90 1.53
CA PHE A 256 -21.00 -13.49 0.27
C PHE A 256 -19.70 -12.84 -0.26
N LEU A 257 -19.62 -11.51 -0.25
CA LEU A 257 -18.43 -10.75 -0.64
C LEU A 257 -17.22 -11.14 0.21
N GLN A 258 -17.39 -11.23 1.54
CA GLN A 258 -16.34 -11.71 2.44
C GLN A 258 -15.87 -13.13 2.02
N LYS A 259 -16.80 -14.04 1.73
CA LYS A 259 -16.49 -15.43 1.34
C LYS A 259 -15.83 -15.57 -0.02
N ILE A 260 -16.14 -14.73 -1.01
CA ILE A 260 -15.43 -14.76 -2.30
C ILE A 260 -14.05 -14.11 -2.23
N THR A 261 -13.88 -13.09 -1.37
CA THR A 261 -12.57 -12.42 -1.20
C THR A 261 -11.51 -13.33 -0.59
N GLU A 262 -11.91 -14.40 0.10
CA GLU A 262 -11.02 -15.50 0.52
C GLU A 262 -10.34 -16.18 -0.68
N ASN A 263 -11.01 -16.25 -1.84
CA ASN A 263 -10.50 -16.89 -3.05
C ASN A 263 -9.74 -15.94 -4.01
N LEU A 264 -9.88 -14.62 -3.83
CA LEU A 264 -9.25 -13.61 -4.69
C LEU A 264 -7.81 -13.30 -4.26
N SER A 265 -6.92 -13.14 -5.24
CA SER A 265 -5.52 -12.75 -5.03
C SER A 265 -5.39 -11.24 -4.75
N LEU A 266 -5.94 -10.79 -3.61
CA LEU A 266 -5.99 -9.39 -3.18
C LEU A 266 -4.65 -8.91 -2.63
N ASN A 267 -3.98 -9.71 -1.81
CA ASN A 267 -2.77 -9.29 -1.10
C ASN A 267 -1.58 -9.13 -2.06
N SER A 268 -1.57 -9.86 -3.18
CA SER A 268 -0.62 -9.65 -4.28
C SER A 268 -0.90 -8.39 -5.10
N GLY A 269 -2.05 -7.74 -4.88
CA GLY A 269 -2.52 -6.60 -5.66
C GLY A 269 -2.95 -6.97 -7.08
N LYS A 270 -3.01 -8.25 -7.46
CA LYS A 270 -3.46 -8.66 -8.80
C LYS A 270 -4.95 -8.42 -9.00
N VAL A 271 -5.75 -8.68 -7.96
CA VAL A 271 -7.16 -8.30 -7.92
C VAL A 271 -7.35 -7.09 -7.01
N ARG A 272 -8.02 -6.04 -7.51
CA ARG A 272 -8.49 -4.92 -6.69
C ARG A 272 -10.01 -4.98 -6.59
N VAL A 273 -10.52 -4.80 -5.38
CA VAL A 273 -11.96 -4.86 -5.09
C VAL A 273 -12.43 -3.48 -4.67
N GLY A 274 -13.42 -2.98 -5.39
CA GLY A 274 -14.26 -1.86 -5.00
C GLY A 274 -15.65 -2.35 -4.62
N VAL A 275 -16.33 -1.61 -3.76
CA VAL A 275 -17.72 -1.85 -3.39
C VAL A 275 -18.42 -0.51 -3.34
N VAL A 276 -19.47 -0.39 -4.15
CA VAL A 276 -20.35 0.77 -4.17
C VAL A 276 -21.71 0.30 -3.69
N SER A 277 -22.04 0.69 -2.46
CA SER A 277 -23.36 0.41 -1.89
C SER A 277 -24.05 1.67 -1.35
N LYS A 278 -23.42 2.84 -1.55
CA LYS A 278 -23.82 4.14 -0.99
C LYS A 278 -23.70 5.26 -2.02
N THR A 279 -24.35 6.40 -1.73
CA THR A 279 -24.51 7.52 -2.67
C THR A 279 -23.52 8.68 -2.49
N ARG A 280 -22.85 8.83 -1.34
CA ARG A 280 -21.85 9.89 -1.12
C ARG A 280 -20.44 9.32 -1.16
N HIS A 281 -19.69 9.77 -2.17
CA HIS A 281 -18.31 9.43 -2.52
C HIS A 281 -17.24 9.68 -1.42
N GLU A 282 -17.64 10.02 -0.20
CA GLU A 282 -16.76 10.47 0.87
C GLU A 282 -16.93 9.71 2.20
N GLU A 283 -18.00 8.94 2.41
CA GLU A 283 -18.17 8.15 3.64
C GLU A 283 -18.70 6.72 3.38
N GLY A 284 -17.77 5.76 3.33
CA GLY A 284 -18.08 4.33 3.50
C GLY A 284 -18.04 3.45 2.25
N ASP A 285 -17.86 3.99 1.04
CA ASP A 285 -17.59 3.20 -0.15
C ASP A 285 -16.13 2.70 -0.19
N ILE A 286 -15.94 1.51 -0.76
CA ILE A 286 -14.62 0.92 -0.96
C ILE A 286 -14.17 1.25 -2.37
N THR A 287 -13.23 2.18 -2.53
CA THR A 287 -12.64 2.52 -3.83
C THR A 287 -11.46 1.60 -4.17
N LEU A 288 -11.13 1.47 -5.46
CA LEU A 288 -9.98 0.65 -5.89
C LEU A 288 -8.64 1.23 -5.42
N VAL A 289 -8.59 2.52 -5.02
CA VAL A 289 -7.41 3.19 -4.45
C VAL A 289 -6.94 2.49 -3.18
N GLN A 290 -7.87 1.99 -2.38
CA GLN A 290 -7.56 1.65 -1.00
C GLN A 290 -6.69 0.39 -0.85
N ASN A 291 -6.45 -0.39 -1.93
CA ASN A 291 -5.65 -1.64 -1.95
C ASN A 291 -5.81 -2.44 -0.64
N LEU A 292 -7.06 -2.55 -0.18
CA LEU A 292 -7.35 -3.06 1.15
C LEU A 292 -6.89 -4.51 1.23
N LYS A 293 -6.16 -4.85 2.31
CA LYS A 293 -5.93 -6.25 2.66
C LYS A 293 -7.28 -6.92 2.91
N ARG A 294 -7.35 -8.23 2.70
CA ARG A 294 -8.56 -9.03 2.88
C ARG A 294 -9.29 -8.71 4.20
N GLU A 295 -8.55 -8.59 5.30
CA GLU A 295 -9.09 -8.33 6.64
C GLU A 295 -9.68 -6.92 6.77
N GLN A 296 -9.04 -5.92 6.16
CA GLN A 296 -9.50 -4.52 6.17
C GLN A 296 -10.75 -4.34 5.30
N LEU A 297 -10.84 -5.09 4.19
CA LEU A 297 -12.04 -5.14 3.35
C LEU A 297 -13.22 -5.71 4.13
N ILE A 298 -13.02 -6.82 4.86
CA ILE A 298 -14.05 -7.47 5.69
C ILE A 298 -14.60 -6.49 6.76
N GLU A 299 -13.75 -5.68 7.36
CA GLU A 299 -14.14 -4.69 8.37
C GLU A 299 -14.99 -3.56 7.75
N LYS A 300 -14.54 -2.98 6.63
CA LYS A 300 -15.27 -1.89 5.95
C LYS A 300 -16.64 -2.30 5.42
N LEU A 301 -16.79 -3.56 4.99
CA LEU A 301 -18.07 -4.11 4.58
C LEU A 301 -19.15 -4.04 5.68
N LYS A 302 -18.78 -3.90 6.97
CA LYS A 302 -19.73 -3.89 8.10
C LYS A 302 -20.41 -2.54 8.37
N ALA A 303 -20.08 -1.45 7.66
CA ALA A 303 -20.66 -0.12 7.90
C ALA A 303 -21.98 0.12 7.13
N ASP A 304 -23.03 0.62 7.78
CA ASP A 304 -24.42 0.74 7.26
C ASP A 304 -24.78 2.11 6.62
N LYS A 305 -25.67 2.06 5.61
CA LYS A 305 -26.69 3.05 5.11
C LYS A 305 -26.58 3.33 3.59
N GLY A 306 -27.69 3.19 2.84
CA GLY A 306 -27.73 3.34 1.36
C GLY A 306 -29.02 3.96 0.78
N GLU A 307 -29.06 4.05 -0.56
CA GLU A 307 -30.08 4.64 -1.49
C GLU A 307 -30.00 3.94 -2.90
N GLU A 308 -30.84 4.35 -3.88
CA GLU A 308 -31.31 3.65 -5.11
C GLU A 308 -30.27 3.14 -6.17
N ILE A 309 -30.46 1.91 -6.67
CA ILE A 309 -29.55 1.13 -7.56
C ILE A 309 -29.20 1.75 -8.92
N GLY A 310 -30.13 2.41 -9.60
CA GLY A 310 -29.94 2.93 -10.97
C GLY A 310 -28.84 3.99 -11.02
N TYR A 311 -28.86 4.89 -10.04
CA TYR A 311 -27.83 5.90 -9.85
C TYR A 311 -26.47 5.29 -9.47
N LEU A 312 -26.46 4.26 -8.61
CA LEU A 312 -25.23 3.58 -8.18
C LEU A 312 -24.44 2.99 -9.35
N ILE A 313 -25.13 2.37 -10.31
CA ILE A 313 -24.48 1.80 -11.50
C ILE A 313 -23.83 2.89 -12.35
N LYS A 314 -24.54 4.01 -12.57
CA LYS A 314 -24.06 5.14 -13.35
C LYS A 314 -22.81 5.78 -12.75
N ILE A 315 -22.83 6.06 -11.45
CA ILE A 315 -21.66 6.63 -10.76
C ILE A 315 -20.51 5.64 -10.72
N THR A 316 -20.78 4.34 -10.54
CA THR A 316 -19.73 3.31 -10.51
C THR A 316 -18.95 3.25 -11.83
N ILE A 317 -19.67 3.25 -12.95
CA ILE A 317 -19.04 3.21 -14.28
C ILE A 317 -18.24 4.49 -14.55
N ARG A 318 -18.78 5.65 -14.14
CA ARG A 318 -18.15 6.95 -14.35
C ARG A 318 -16.91 7.15 -13.47
N ASP A 319 -17.01 6.80 -12.20
CA ASP A 319 -16.07 7.26 -11.17
C ASP A 319 -15.19 6.14 -10.65
N SER A 320 -15.71 4.94 -10.37
CA SER A 320 -14.91 3.90 -9.69
C SER A 320 -13.77 3.36 -10.54
N PHE A 321 -13.90 3.37 -11.88
CA PHE A 321 -12.89 2.85 -12.80
C PHE A 321 -11.94 3.91 -13.38
N THR A 322 -11.78 5.03 -12.69
CA THR A 322 -10.79 6.07 -13.02
C THR A 322 -9.45 5.77 -12.35
N THR A 323 -8.35 6.30 -12.91
CA THR A 323 -7.02 6.20 -12.30
C THR A 323 -6.98 6.89 -10.93
N GLU A 324 -7.71 7.99 -10.78
CA GLU A 324 -7.88 8.71 -9.50
C GLU A 324 -8.54 7.83 -8.43
N ASN A 325 -9.50 6.97 -8.83
CA ASN A 325 -10.14 6.01 -7.96
C ASN A 325 -9.45 4.64 -7.93
N GLY A 326 -8.23 4.54 -8.46
CA GLY A 326 -7.33 3.39 -8.30
C GLY A 326 -7.49 2.30 -9.35
N ALA A 327 -8.23 2.55 -10.43
CA ALA A 327 -8.27 1.65 -11.57
C ALA A 327 -6.93 1.69 -12.32
N ARG A 328 -6.48 0.52 -12.76
CA ARG A 328 -5.21 0.37 -13.47
C ARG A 328 -5.44 0.45 -14.97
N GLN A 329 -4.54 1.14 -15.67
CA GLN A 329 -4.54 1.04 -17.13
C GLN A 329 -4.20 -0.39 -17.57
N GLY A 330 -4.97 -0.92 -18.51
CA GLY A 330 -4.79 -2.27 -19.04
C GLY A 330 -5.27 -3.42 -18.13
N SER A 331 -5.88 -3.13 -16.97
CA SER A 331 -6.56 -4.17 -16.19
C SER A 331 -7.86 -4.62 -16.87
N LEU A 332 -8.26 -5.85 -16.59
CA LEU A 332 -9.61 -6.29 -16.89
C LEU A 332 -10.58 -5.60 -15.93
N LYS A 333 -11.60 -4.94 -16.48
CA LYS A 333 -12.63 -4.25 -15.69
C LYS A 333 -13.84 -5.14 -15.53
N ARG A 334 -14.21 -5.46 -14.29
CA ARG A 334 -15.38 -6.29 -13.97
C ARG A 334 -16.36 -5.56 -13.08
N LEU A 335 -17.62 -5.58 -13.48
CA LEU A 335 -18.72 -5.03 -12.68
C LEU A 335 -19.64 -6.17 -12.26
N VAL A 336 -19.85 -6.32 -10.95
CA VAL A 336 -20.77 -7.33 -10.39
C VAL A 336 -21.94 -6.59 -9.77
N VAL A 337 -23.14 -6.81 -10.29
CA VAL A 337 -24.35 -6.08 -9.89
C VAL A 337 -25.33 -7.05 -9.21
N PHE A 338 -25.85 -6.68 -8.04
CA PHE A 338 -26.93 -7.41 -7.37
C PHE A 338 -28.25 -6.65 -7.56
N LEU A 339 -29.23 -7.33 -8.12
CA LEU A 339 -30.57 -6.82 -8.43
C LEU A 339 -31.63 -7.73 -7.77
N ASP A 340 -32.84 -7.23 -7.58
CA ASP A 340 -33.98 -8.00 -7.09
C ASP A 340 -35.29 -7.65 -7.83
N ASP A 341 -36.42 -8.17 -7.34
CA ASP A 341 -37.75 -7.89 -7.88
C ASP A 341 -38.17 -6.41 -7.72
N THR A 342 -37.44 -5.59 -6.94
CA THR A 342 -37.72 -4.15 -6.76
C THR A 342 -37.09 -3.28 -7.83
N LEU A 343 -36.44 -3.88 -8.83
CA LEU A 343 -35.74 -3.19 -9.93
C LEU A 343 -36.62 -2.13 -10.63
N ARG A 344 -36.22 -0.86 -10.48
CA ARG A 344 -36.77 0.29 -11.20
C ARG A 344 -35.88 0.69 -12.38
N GLU A 345 -36.39 1.56 -13.25
CA GLU A 345 -35.59 2.23 -14.31
C GLU A 345 -34.85 1.28 -15.28
N LYS A 346 -35.48 0.17 -15.65
CA LYS A 346 -34.93 -0.87 -16.54
C LYS A 346 -34.18 -0.34 -17.77
N ARG A 347 -34.71 0.70 -18.40
CA ARG A 347 -34.11 1.33 -19.60
C ARG A 347 -32.79 2.02 -19.30
N GLU A 348 -32.67 2.73 -18.18
CA GLU A 348 -31.44 3.40 -17.79
C GLU A 348 -30.36 2.37 -17.42
N ILE A 349 -30.72 1.39 -16.59
CA ILE A 349 -29.81 0.30 -16.19
C ILE A 349 -29.27 -0.44 -17.42
N TYR A 350 -30.16 -0.82 -18.35
CA TYR A 350 -29.75 -1.42 -19.60
C TYR A 350 -28.80 -0.51 -20.41
N GLY A 351 -29.14 0.78 -20.52
CA GLY A 351 -28.33 1.76 -21.25
C GLY A 351 -26.91 1.90 -20.69
N GLN A 352 -26.78 1.97 -19.36
CA GLN A 352 -25.49 2.08 -18.68
C GLN A 352 -24.65 0.81 -18.84
N LEU A 353 -25.23 -0.37 -18.60
CA LEU A 353 -24.52 -1.64 -18.74
C LEU A 353 -24.16 -1.93 -20.20
N ALA A 354 -25.02 -1.59 -21.15
CA ALA A 354 -24.70 -1.70 -22.58
C ALA A 354 -23.54 -0.78 -22.98
N LYS A 355 -23.45 0.42 -22.40
CA LYS A 355 -22.29 1.31 -22.60
C LYS A 355 -21.02 0.71 -22.01
N ALA A 356 -21.06 0.25 -20.75
CA ALA A 356 -19.92 -0.39 -20.10
C ALA A 356 -19.41 -1.61 -20.88
N LYS A 357 -20.32 -2.42 -21.43
CA LYS A 357 -19.95 -3.55 -22.31
C LYS A 357 -19.21 -3.11 -23.57
N ARG A 358 -19.63 -2.02 -24.22
CA ARG A 358 -18.90 -1.42 -25.36
C ARG A 358 -17.52 -0.91 -24.95
N ASP A 359 -17.41 -0.39 -23.73
CA ASP A 359 -16.15 0.06 -23.13
C ASP A 359 -15.30 -1.10 -22.56
N LYS A 360 -15.62 -2.35 -22.92
CA LYS A 360 -14.92 -3.61 -22.58
C LYS A 360 -14.95 -4.01 -21.10
N TYR A 361 -16.02 -3.64 -20.39
CA TYR A 361 -16.28 -4.12 -19.04
C TYR A 361 -16.95 -5.50 -19.12
N GLU A 362 -16.51 -6.46 -18.31
CA GLU A 362 -17.23 -7.72 -18.11
C GLU A 362 -18.26 -7.54 -16.99
N ILE A 363 -19.53 -7.72 -17.32
CA ILE A 363 -20.67 -7.51 -16.43
C ILE A 363 -21.17 -8.87 -15.95
N PHE A 364 -21.23 -9.01 -14.62
CA PHE A 364 -21.83 -10.12 -13.91
C PHE A 364 -23.08 -9.62 -13.16
N VAL A 365 -24.14 -10.42 -13.16
CA VAL A 365 -25.42 -10.07 -12.56
C VAL A 365 -25.86 -11.19 -11.64
N PHE A 366 -26.09 -10.85 -10.37
CA PHE A 366 -26.87 -11.66 -9.46
C PHE A 366 -28.28 -11.11 -9.42
N TYR A 367 -29.26 -11.94 -9.72
CA TYR A 367 -30.66 -11.58 -9.61
C TYR A 367 -31.29 -12.36 -8.46
N LEU A 368 -31.83 -11.62 -7.49
CA LEU A 368 -32.41 -12.11 -6.24
C LEU A 368 -33.93 -11.99 -6.31
N GLY A 369 -34.61 -12.99 -6.86
CA GLY A 369 -36.05 -12.91 -7.05
C GLY A 369 -36.57 -13.89 -8.09
N ALA A 370 -37.89 -13.97 -8.20
CA ALA A 370 -38.57 -14.92 -9.07
C ALA A 370 -39.46 -14.25 -10.13
N SER A 371 -39.62 -12.93 -10.08
CA SER A 371 -40.65 -12.22 -10.87
C SER A 371 -40.03 -11.21 -11.83
N TYR A 372 -39.52 -11.69 -12.96
CA TYR A 372 -38.90 -10.85 -13.98
C TYR A 372 -38.88 -11.48 -15.36
N ASP A 373 -38.64 -10.65 -16.37
CA ASP A 373 -38.35 -11.09 -17.72
C ASP A 373 -36.92 -11.64 -17.77
N GLN A 374 -36.82 -12.96 -17.89
CA GLN A 374 -35.54 -13.67 -17.95
C GLN A 374 -34.65 -13.18 -19.09
N ASN A 375 -35.23 -12.90 -20.26
CA ASN A 375 -34.46 -12.41 -21.41
C ASN A 375 -33.88 -11.03 -21.13
N PHE A 376 -34.65 -10.17 -20.45
CA PHE A 376 -34.17 -8.86 -20.05
C PHE A 376 -32.98 -8.97 -19.09
N ILE A 377 -33.08 -9.77 -18.02
CA ILE A 377 -31.98 -9.89 -17.04
C ILE A 377 -30.75 -10.58 -17.65
N GLU A 378 -30.94 -11.61 -18.46
CA GLU A 378 -29.84 -12.22 -19.23
C GLU A 378 -29.14 -11.20 -20.14
N SER A 379 -29.88 -10.23 -20.70
CA SER A 379 -29.32 -9.18 -21.53
C SER A 379 -28.47 -8.14 -20.77
N LEU A 380 -28.54 -8.11 -19.43
CA LEU A 380 -27.75 -7.19 -18.61
C LEU A 380 -26.30 -7.68 -18.48
N GLY A 381 -26.08 -8.98 -18.33
CA GLY A 381 -24.75 -9.60 -18.29
C GLY A 381 -23.97 -9.44 -19.60
N THR A 382 -22.65 -9.66 -19.56
CA THR A 382 -21.84 -9.74 -20.79
C THR A 382 -22.09 -11.06 -21.53
N ASN A 383 -22.24 -12.16 -20.79
CA ASN A 383 -22.60 -13.47 -21.30
C ASN A 383 -23.74 -14.05 -20.46
N LYS A 384 -24.49 -15.01 -21.00
CA LYS A 384 -25.52 -15.74 -20.22
C LYS A 384 -24.92 -16.42 -18.98
N GLU A 385 -23.70 -16.97 -19.09
CA GLU A 385 -22.97 -17.57 -17.96
C GLU A 385 -22.58 -16.56 -16.86
N HIS A 386 -22.65 -15.25 -17.13
CA HIS A 386 -22.38 -14.20 -16.14
C HIS A 386 -23.63 -13.79 -15.34
N VAL A 387 -24.78 -14.40 -15.61
CA VAL A 387 -26.04 -14.09 -14.94
C VAL A 387 -26.44 -15.28 -14.06
N ILE A 388 -26.54 -15.04 -12.75
CA ILE A 388 -26.91 -16.05 -11.76
C ILE A 388 -28.26 -15.67 -11.18
N PHE A 389 -29.23 -16.56 -11.38
CA PHE A 389 -30.58 -16.43 -10.86
C PHE A 389 -30.70 -17.17 -9.53
N LEU A 390 -31.17 -16.46 -8.50
CA LEU A 390 -31.36 -16.96 -7.15
C LEU A 390 -32.79 -16.71 -6.72
N GLY A 391 -33.46 -17.73 -6.16
CA GLY A 391 -34.81 -17.56 -5.60
C GLY A 391 -34.83 -16.70 -4.34
N SER A 392 -33.70 -16.63 -3.62
CA SER A 392 -33.51 -15.74 -2.48
C SER A 392 -32.03 -15.45 -2.20
N SER A 393 -31.76 -14.47 -1.33
CA SER A 393 -30.40 -14.16 -0.86
C SER A 393 -29.71 -15.31 -0.11
N ASP A 394 -30.45 -16.31 0.38
CA ASP A 394 -29.88 -17.44 1.11
C ASP A 394 -29.13 -18.42 0.18
N GLU A 395 -29.35 -18.33 -1.14
CA GLU A 395 -28.67 -19.13 -2.16
C GLU A 395 -27.31 -18.56 -2.60
N LEU A 396 -26.96 -17.33 -2.18
CA LEU A 396 -25.70 -16.67 -2.55
C LEU A 396 -24.47 -17.52 -2.19
N ILE A 397 -24.38 -17.97 -0.94
CA ILE A 397 -23.25 -18.78 -0.46
C ILE A 397 -23.20 -20.16 -1.13
N PRO A 398 -24.32 -20.92 -1.21
CA PRO A 398 -24.37 -22.17 -1.97
C PRO A 398 -23.87 -22.04 -3.43
N ARG A 399 -24.15 -20.91 -4.08
CA ARG A 399 -23.76 -20.64 -5.49
C ARG A 399 -22.39 -19.99 -5.65
N LYS A 400 -21.64 -19.83 -4.55
CA LYS A 400 -20.29 -19.21 -4.56
C LYS A 400 -19.34 -19.87 -5.56
N ASN A 401 -19.25 -21.20 -5.56
CA ASN A 401 -18.27 -21.90 -6.39
C ASN A 401 -18.60 -21.81 -7.89
N GLU A 402 -19.89 -21.79 -8.23
CA GLU A 402 -20.36 -21.54 -9.60
C GLU A 402 -19.92 -20.15 -10.06
N PHE A 403 -20.19 -19.12 -9.26
CA PHE A 403 -19.74 -17.77 -9.54
C PHE A 403 -18.21 -17.68 -9.66
N MET A 404 -17.47 -18.24 -8.71
CA MET A 404 -16.01 -18.18 -8.74
C MET A 404 -15.42 -18.91 -9.95
N THR A 405 -16.04 -19.99 -10.42
CA THR A 405 -15.57 -20.70 -11.63
C THR A 405 -15.67 -19.80 -12.86
N THR A 406 -16.81 -19.14 -13.05
CA THR A 406 -17.03 -18.24 -14.18
C THR A 406 -16.23 -16.94 -14.03
N PHE A 407 -16.23 -16.36 -12.83
CA PHE A 407 -15.46 -15.15 -12.55
C PHE A 407 -13.97 -15.42 -12.78
N CYS A 408 -13.37 -16.46 -12.22
CA CYS A 408 -11.92 -16.69 -12.35
C CYS A 408 -11.46 -17.15 -13.73
N LYS A 409 -12.38 -17.37 -14.67
CA LYS A 409 -12.06 -17.74 -16.05
C LYS A 409 -11.18 -16.67 -16.68
N ASN A 410 -10.04 -17.11 -17.22
CA ASN A 410 -9.06 -16.30 -17.97
C ASN A 410 -8.32 -15.20 -17.19
N ILE A 411 -8.27 -15.25 -15.84
CA ILE A 411 -7.58 -14.25 -14.99
C ILE A 411 -6.60 -14.80 -13.96
#